data_AF-A0A5R8K8H9-F1
#
_entry.id   AF-A0A5R8K8H9-F1
#
_cell.length_a   1.000
_cell.length_b   1.000
_cell.length_c   1.000
_cell.angle_alpha   90.00
_cell.angle_beta   90.00
_cell.angle_gamma   90.00
#
_symmetry.space_group_name_H-M   'P 1'
#
loop_
_entity.id
_entity.type
_entity.pdbx_description
1 polymer ?
#
loop_
_entity_poly.entity_id
_entity_poly.type
_entity_poly.pdbx_seq_one_letter_code
_entity_poly.pdbx_strand_id
1 'polypeptide(L)'
;MKNLFRLICYDICKQLFSRPAFAPMVALAGGLGAATVIAFVQMDVLNARDASGRAAAVVSRIAETPRAVPDEQLNHQAQSVNYPRALARAFALDKGSEREDLLRDLLSSWAERNEAALVSWIAALKDPAVRRSICSTVCLAVAEKNPSKAIALALAPGLDEHDDGGLLEYLTMQWCEKEVATALEWVLEQAPGEWRDRLLARASFVLSKSDPAAAAQLVSGLEPGNLQKEAVMAVLHQWALKDSKAALQWAAAFPEPTLRERAFAEISNIRNLSAARDVES
;
A
#
# COMPACT_ATOMS: atom_id res chain seq x y z
N MET A 1 -10.65 33.22 -13.42
CA MET A 1 -9.57 32.85 -12.47
C MET A 1 -9.04 31.41 -12.59
N LYS A 2 -9.31 30.66 -13.67
CA LYS A 2 -8.72 29.31 -13.89
C LYS A 2 -7.58 29.26 -14.94
N ASN A 3 -7.39 30.33 -15.72
CA ASN A 3 -6.34 30.39 -16.77
C ASN A 3 -5.05 31.09 -16.34
N LEU A 4 -4.99 31.73 -15.17
CA LEU A 4 -3.75 32.37 -14.67
C LEU A 4 -2.80 31.36 -14.00
N PHE A 5 -3.34 30.27 -13.44
CA PHE A 5 -2.55 29.24 -12.73
C PHE A 5 -1.78 28.32 -13.69
N ARG A 6 -2.30 28.06 -14.90
CA ARG A 6 -1.61 27.26 -15.92
C ARG A 6 -0.41 27.97 -16.54
N LEU A 7 -0.42 29.31 -16.63
CA LEU A 7 0.72 30.06 -17.17
C LEU A 7 1.91 30.09 -16.20
N ILE A 8 1.66 30.12 -14.89
CA ILE A 8 2.71 30.16 -13.86
C ILE A 8 3.41 28.79 -13.74
N CYS A 9 2.68 27.68 -13.90
CA CYS A 9 3.29 26.34 -13.90
C CYS A 9 4.14 26.06 -15.15
N TYR A 10 3.81 26.64 -16.31
CA TYR A 10 4.56 26.40 -17.55
C TYR A 10 5.91 27.14 -17.59
N ASP A 11 5.97 28.35 -17.04
CA ASP A 11 7.23 29.14 -17.00
C ASP A 11 8.23 28.62 -15.95
N ILE A 12 7.77 27.99 -14.87
CA ILE A 12 8.63 27.38 -13.84
C ILE A 12 9.25 26.07 -14.35
N CYS A 13 8.53 25.28 -15.14
CA CYS A 13 9.07 24.06 -15.76
C CYS A 13 10.14 24.35 -16.84
N LYS A 14 10.08 25.50 -17.52
CA LYS A 14 11.03 25.86 -18.59
C LYS A 14 12.38 26.33 -18.06
N GLN A 15 12.45 26.86 -16.83
CA GLN A 15 13.71 27.27 -16.20
C GLN A 15 14.51 26.12 -15.58
N LEU A 16 13.89 24.99 -15.27
CA LEU A 16 14.54 23.85 -14.61
C LEU A 16 15.17 22.83 -15.57
N PHE A 17 14.88 22.89 -16.88
CA PHE A 17 15.36 21.90 -17.87
C PHE A 17 16.46 22.39 -18.83
N SER A 18 17.15 23.49 -18.52
CA SER A 18 18.26 24.01 -19.33
C SER A 18 19.62 23.84 -18.67
N ARG A 19 20.06 22.61 -18.37
CA ARG A 19 21.49 22.27 -18.27
C ARG A 19 21.76 20.82 -18.72
N PRO A 20 22.64 20.60 -19.71
CA PRO A 20 23.05 19.27 -20.15
C PRO A 20 24.28 18.80 -19.36
N ALA A 21 24.28 17.54 -18.90
CA ALA A 21 25.45 16.67 -18.85
C ALA A 21 25.03 15.27 -18.33
N PHE A 22 24.64 14.40 -19.26
CA PHE A 22 24.66 12.95 -19.07
C PHE A 22 26.08 12.43 -19.32
N ALA A 23 26.57 11.56 -18.42
CA ALA A 23 27.35 10.29 -18.56
C ALA A 23 28.33 10.10 -19.76
N PRO A 24 29.35 9.18 -19.74
CA PRO A 24 29.42 7.94 -18.92
C PRO A 24 30.84 7.50 -18.44
N MET A 25 30.92 6.46 -17.60
CA MET A 25 31.83 5.31 -17.80
C MET A 25 31.60 4.22 -16.74
N VAL A 26 30.84 3.21 -17.13
CA VAL A 26 31.06 1.83 -16.67
C VAL A 26 32.08 1.23 -17.62
N ALA A 27 33.20 0.76 -17.06
CA ALA A 27 34.07 -0.35 -17.52
C ALA A 27 35.56 -0.01 -17.31
N LEU A 28 36.14 -0.51 -16.22
CA LEU A 28 37.36 -1.32 -16.31
C LEU A 28 37.49 -2.17 -15.04
N ALA A 29 37.78 -3.45 -15.25
CA ALA A 29 37.78 -4.53 -14.28
C ALA A 29 38.92 -4.46 -13.27
N GLY A 30 38.73 -5.14 -12.13
CA GLY A 30 39.84 -5.80 -11.45
C GLY A 30 39.87 -5.68 -9.92
N GLY A 31 39.12 -6.55 -9.23
CA GLY A 31 39.35 -6.88 -7.82
C GLY A 31 38.94 -5.80 -6.81
N LEU A 32 38.92 -6.19 -5.53
CA LEU A 32 38.38 -5.47 -4.34
C LEU A 32 36.87 -5.74 -4.20
N GLY A 33 36.44 -6.74 -3.42
CA GLY A 33 36.74 -6.97 -2.01
C GLY A 33 35.52 -6.54 -1.20
N ALA A 34 35.07 -7.34 -0.23
CA ALA A 34 33.81 -7.23 0.53
C ALA A 34 33.51 -5.88 1.23
N ALA A 35 34.36 -4.85 1.07
CA ALA A 35 34.23 -3.53 1.66
C ALA A 35 33.20 -2.61 0.95
N THR A 36 32.93 -2.80 -0.35
CA THR A 36 32.01 -1.91 -1.10
C THR A 36 30.53 -2.22 -0.83
N VAL A 37 30.20 -3.47 -0.48
CA VAL A 37 28.85 -3.87 -0.05
C VAL A 37 28.55 -3.36 1.36
N ILE A 38 29.55 -3.33 2.25
CA ILE A 38 29.40 -2.78 3.61
C ILE A 38 29.14 -1.27 3.55
N ALA A 39 29.78 -0.52 2.65
CA ALA A 39 29.55 0.92 2.52
C ALA A 39 28.11 1.28 2.07
N PHE A 40 27.50 0.50 1.17
CA PHE A 40 26.11 0.70 0.75
C PHE A 40 25.11 0.34 1.86
N VAL A 41 25.32 -0.76 2.58
CA VAL A 41 24.50 -1.13 3.75
C VAL A 41 24.68 -0.11 4.89
N GLN A 42 25.89 0.41 5.12
CA GLN A 42 26.14 1.44 6.13
C GLN A 42 25.45 2.76 5.77
N MET A 43 25.40 3.12 4.49
CA MET A 43 24.80 4.38 4.01
C MET A 43 23.26 4.32 4.07
N ASP A 44 22.65 3.15 3.78
CA ASP A 44 21.21 2.92 3.98
C ASP A 44 20.84 2.88 5.47
N VAL A 45 21.66 2.25 6.32
CA VAL A 45 21.44 2.24 7.78
C VAL A 45 21.58 3.64 8.38
N LEU A 46 22.52 4.46 7.89
CA LEU A 46 22.69 5.85 8.31
C LEU A 46 21.54 6.74 7.82
N ASN A 47 21.10 6.62 6.57
CA ASN A 47 19.93 7.34 6.05
C ASN A 47 18.64 6.95 6.78
N ALA A 48 18.50 5.67 7.13
CA ALA A 48 17.34 5.15 7.85
C ALA A 48 17.35 5.54 9.35
N ARG A 49 18.53 5.64 9.98
CA ARG A 49 18.72 6.23 11.32
C ARG A 49 18.45 7.72 11.32
N ASP A 50 18.88 8.44 10.29
CA ASP A 50 18.65 9.87 10.15
C ASP A 50 17.16 10.17 9.91
N ALA A 51 16.46 9.36 9.12
CA ALA A 51 15.00 9.43 8.99
C ALA A 51 14.27 9.17 10.32
N SER A 52 14.72 8.19 11.12
CA SER A 52 14.14 7.89 12.44
C SER A 52 14.42 8.99 13.46
N GLY A 53 15.65 9.53 13.47
CA GLY A 53 16.04 10.65 14.33
C GLY A 53 15.32 11.94 13.96
N ARG A 54 15.13 12.20 12.66
CA ARG A 54 14.31 13.32 12.16
C ARG A 54 12.84 13.15 12.53
N ALA A 55 12.27 11.95 12.39
CA ALA A 55 10.91 11.67 12.82
C ALA A 55 10.74 11.88 14.34
N ALA A 56 11.64 11.33 15.16
CA ALA A 56 11.64 11.52 16.61
C ALA A 56 11.80 13.00 17.00
N ALA A 57 12.69 13.75 16.34
CA ALA A 57 12.90 15.17 16.60
C ALA A 57 11.73 16.06 16.12
N VAL A 58 11.04 15.68 15.05
CA VAL A 58 9.84 16.39 14.57
C VAL A 58 8.67 16.12 15.51
N VAL A 59 8.46 14.87 15.92
CA VAL A 59 7.40 14.48 16.86
C VAL A 59 7.65 15.08 18.24
N SER A 60 8.90 15.14 18.72
CA SER A 60 9.24 15.83 19.98
C SER A 60 9.00 17.34 19.88
N ARG A 61 9.33 17.99 18.76
CA ARG A 61 9.06 19.43 18.54
C ARG A 61 7.56 19.75 18.44
N ILE A 62 6.75 18.85 17.89
CA ILE A 62 5.28 19.00 17.87
C ILE A 62 4.70 18.82 19.28
N ALA A 63 5.29 17.94 20.10
CA ALA A 63 4.95 17.83 21.52
C ALA A 63 5.34 19.07 22.35
N GLU A 64 6.27 19.90 21.84
CA GLU A 64 6.81 21.10 22.50
C GLU A 64 6.21 22.43 21.98
N THR A 65 5.29 22.43 21.01
CA THR A 65 4.65 23.68 20.53
C THR A 65 3.30 23.97 21.23
N PRO A 66 3.23 24.92 22.18
CA PRO A 66 1.96 25.49 22.61
C PRO A 66 1.64 26.73 21.75
N ARG A 67 0.61 26.64 20.90
CA ARG A 67 -0.18 27.82 20.53
C ARG A 67 -1.58 27.47 19.99
N ALA A 68 -2.55 27.67 20.88
CA ALA A 68 -3.95 28.06 20.66
C ALA A 68 -4.89 27.07 19.95
N VAL A 69 -5.24 25.99 20.65
CA VAL A 69 -6.64 25.53 20.70
C VAL A 69 -7.10 25.80 22.14
N PRO A 70 -8.26 26.44 22.39
CA PRO A 70 -8.70 26.71 23.76
C PRO A 70 -8.82 25.42 24.58
N ASP A 71 -7.97 25.29 25.60
CA ASP A 71 -7.74 24.09 26.42
C ASP A 71 -8.95 23.63 27.26
N GLU A 72 -10.06 24.36 27.24
CA GLU A 72 -11.17 24.15 28.17
C GLU A 72 -12.25 23.15 27.67
N GLN A 73 -12.26 22.81 26.37
CA GLN A 73 -13.23 21.84 25.80
C GLN A 73 -12.66 20.45 25.49
N LEU A 74 -11.34 20.29 25.44
CA LEU A 74 -10.70 18.97 25.24
C LEU A 74 -10.46 18.22 26.57
N ASN A 75 -10.62 18.89 27.72
CA ASN A 75 -9.99 18.47 28.98
C ASN A 75 -10.93 17.90 30.06
N HIS A 76 -12.20 17.58 29.78
CA HIS A 76 -13.06 17.09 30.88
C HIS A 76 -13.20 15.57 31.06
N GLN A 77 -12.81 14.70 30.12
CA GLN A 77 -12.97 13.23 30.30
C GLN A 77 -11.96 12.34 29.55
N ALA A 78 -10.66 12.60 29.65
CA ALA A 78 -9.66 11.58 29.28
C ALA A 78 -8.68 11.37 30.43
N GLN A 79 -8.80 10.22 31.11
CA GLN A 79 -7.82 9.72 32.08
C GLN A 79 -6.59 9.25 31.29
N SER A 80 -5.77 10.23 30.89
CA SER A 80 -5.26 10.37 29.52
C SER A 80 -3.87 9.78 29.31
N VAL A 81 -3.78 8.70 28.52
CA VAL A 81 -2.56 8.45 27.76
C VAL A 81 -2.37 9.64 26.84
N ASN A 82 -1.30 10.42 27.06
CA ASN A 82 -0.88 11.45 26.11
C ASN A 82 -0.25 10.74 24.91
N TYR A 83 -1.08 10.37 23.93
CA TYR A 83 -0.68 9.62 22.75
C TYR A 83 0.46 10.28 21.97
N PRO A 84 0.46 11.60 21.68
CA PRO A 84 1.60 12.25 21.04
C PRO A 84 2.92 12.00 21.78
N ARG A 85 2.92 12.15 23.11
CA ARG A 85 4.12 11.94 23.93
C ARG A 85 4.52 10.46 23.97
N ALA A 86 3.57 9.54 24.03
CA ALA A 86 3.83 8.11 24.02
C ALA A 86 4.43 7.67 22.68
N LEU A 87 3.90 8.16 21.56
CA LEU A 87 4.43 7.91 20.21
C LEU A 87 5.82 8.50 20.03
N ALA A 88 6.09 9.70 20.56
CA ALA A 88 7.43 10.28 20.55
C ALA A 88 8.48 9.36 21.19
N ARG A 89 8.12 8.73 22.32
CA ARG A 89 8.97 7.75 23.01
C ARG A 89 9.12 6.47 22.19
N ALA A 90 8.04 5.98 21.60
CA ALA A 90 8.09 4.82 20.72
C ALA A 90 9.05 5.06 19.54
N PHE A 91 8.97 6.22 18.86
CA PHE A 91 9.89 6.55 17.77
C PHE A 91 11.36 6.69 18.19
N ALA A 92 11.63 6.95 19.47
CA ALA A 92 12.98 7.04 20.00
C ALA A 92 13.62 5.66 20.29
N LEU A 93 12.83 4.58 20.28
CA LEU A 93 13.35 3.21 20.38
C LEU A 93 14.12 2.84 19.12
N ASP A 94 15.09 1.94 19.27
CA ASP A 94 15.79 1.34 18.14
C ASP A 94 14.81 0.62 17.20
N LYS A 95 15.15 0.57 15.92
CA LYS A 95 14.35 -0.16 14.92
C LYS A 95 14.33 -1.64 15.28
N GLY A 96 13.14 -2.17 15.52
CA GLY A 96 12.92 -3.57 15.88
C GLY A 96 11.44 -3.85 16.14
N SER A 97 11.11 -5.11 16.39
CA SER A 97 9.72 -5.55 16.62
C SER A 97 9.06 -4.81 17.78
N GLU A 98 9.78 -4.60 18.90
CA GLU A 98 9.26 -3.90 20.07
C GLU A 98 8.75 -2.49 19.74
N ARG A 99 9.50 -1.76 18.90
CA ARG A 99 9.10 -0.42 18.45
C ARG A 99 7.85 -0.48 17.58
N GLU A 100 7.84 -1.38 16.60
CA GLU A 100 6.73 -1.55 15.65
C GLU A 100 5.44 -1.94 16.39
N ASP A 101 5.54 -2.87 17.34
CA ASP A 101 4.41 -3.34 18.15
C ASP A 101 3.86 -2.23 19.05
N LEU A 102 4.73 -1.48 19.73
CA LEU A 102 4.30 -0.36 20.55
C LEU A 102 3.62 0.75 19.72
N LEU A 103 4.16 1.06 18.54
CA LEU A 103 3.54 2.03 17.62
C LEU A 103 2.15 1.56 17.19
N ARG A 104 2.03 0.29 16.79
CA ARG A 104 0.76 -0.32 16.38
C ARG A 104 -0.28 -0.23 17.50
N ASP A 105 0.09 -0.62 18.71
CA ASP A 105 -0.80 -0.64 19.88
C ASP A 105 -1.27 0.77 20.27
N LEU A 106 -0.34 1.74 20.31
CA LEU A 106 -0.67 3.12 20.65
C LEU A 106 -1.57 3.76 19.59
N LEU A 107 -1.27 3.57 18.30
CA LEU A 107 -2.04 4.13 17.20
C LEU A 107 -3.43 3.51 17.10
N SER A 108 -3.52 2.18 17.23
CA SER A 108 -4.80 1.46 17.25
C SER A 108 -5.68 1.89 18.42
N SER A 109 -5.10 1.97 19.62
CA SER A 109 -5.77 2.46 20.83
C SER A 109 -6.25 3.91 20.68
N TRP A 110 -5.45 4.78 20.04
CA TRP A 110 -5.87 6.16 19.79
C TRP A 110 -7.02 6.21 18.78
N ALA A 111 -6.94 5.46 17.67
CA ALA A 111 -7.98 5.39 16.65
C ALA A 111 -9.32 4.88 17.22
N GLU A 112 -9.27 3.94 18.16
CA GLU A 112 -10.46 3.42 18.84
C GLU A 112 -11.11 4.45 19.77
N ARG A 113 -10.30 5.27 20.47
CA ARG A 113 -10.82 6.22 21.47
C ARG A 113 -11.22 7.57 20.90
N ASN A 114 -10.43 8.09 19.96
CA ASN A 114 -10.64 9.41 19.39
C ASN A 114 -9.96 9.53 18.01
N GLU A 115 -10.63 8.98 17.00
CA GLU A 115 -10.22 9.02 15.60
C GLU A 115 -10.01 10.47 15.09
N ALA A 116 -10.89 11.40 15.46
CA ALA A 116 -10.80 12.79 15.02
C ALA A 116 -9.52 13.48 15.51
N ALA A 117 -9.16 13.27 16.78
CA ALA A 117 -7.91 13.79 17.34
C ALA A 117 -6.68 13.15 16.70
N LEU A 118 -6.73 11.84 16.40
CA LEU A 118 -5.66 11.14 15.71
C LEU A 118 -5.45 11.67 14.29
N VAL A 119 -6.52 11.75 13.49
CA VAL A 119 -6.49 12.28 12.12
C VAL A 119 -5.95 13.71 12.10
N SER A 120 -6.43 14.57 13.00
CA SER A 120 -5.95 15.95 13.13
C SER A 120 -4.45 16.00 13.46
N TRP A 121 -3.99 15.13 14.36
CA TRP A 121 -2.58 15.05 14.72
C TRP A 121 -1.70 14.56 13.57
N ILE A 122 -2.11 13.50 12.85
CA ILE A 122 -1.39 12.98 11.68
C ILE A 122 -1.34 14.06 10.58
N ALA A 123 -2.45 14.72 10.29
CA ALA A 123 -2.51 15.80 9.28
C ALA A 123 -1.61 17.00 9.63
N ALA A 124 -1.39 17.27 10.92
CA ALA A 124 -0.50 18.33 11.40
C ALA A 124 1.01 17.98 11.27
N LEU A 125 1.36 16.73 10.94
CA LEU A 125 2.75 16.32 10.74
C LEU A 125 3.32 16.99 9.48
N LYS A 126 4.41 17.74 9.68
CA LYS A 126 5.05 18.54 8.62
C LYS A 126 5.77 17.67 7.59
N ASP A 127 6.36 16.56 8.01
CA ASP A 127 7.10 15.65 7.12
C ASP A 127 6.12 14.69 6.43
N PRO A 128 5.95 14.79 5.08
CA PRO A 128 5.05 13.92 4.34
C PRO A 128 5.40 12.43 4.44
N ALA A 129 6.68 12.08 4.50
CA ALA A 129 7.10 10.68 4.57
C ALA A 129 6.73 10.07 5.93
N VAL A 130 6.89 10.84 7.01
CA VAL A 130 6.47 10.42 8.36
C VAL A 130 4.96 10.32 8.45
N ARG A 131 4.23 11.30 7.88
CA ARG A 131 2.76 11.28 7.85
C ARG A 131 2.23 10.05 7.14
N ARG A 132 2.74 9.75 5.94
CA ARG A 132 2.40 8.55 5.17
C ARG A 132 2.70 7.28 5.95
N SER A 133 3.90 7.16 6.52
CA SER A 133 4.28 5.99 7.31
C SER A 133 3.33 5.75 8.47
N ILE A 134 2.96 6.80 9.22
CA ILE A 134 2.04 6.69 10.36
C ILE A 134 0.63 6.36 9.90
N CYS A 135 0.16 7.00 8.82
CA CYS A 135 -1.14 6.71 8.21
C CYS A 135 -1.24 5.23 7.80
N SER A 136 -0.22 4.70 7.10
CA SER A 136 -0.17 3.30 6.74
C SER A 136 -0.16 2.40 7.98
N THR A 137 0.67 2.69 9.00
CA THR A 137 0.72 1.89 10.23
C THR A 137 -0.63 1.85 10.96
N VAL A 138 -1.31 2.98 11.13
CA VAL A 138 -2.63 2.97 11.79
C VAL A 138 -3.68 2.25 10.95
N CYS A 139 -3.73 2.46 9.63
CA CYS A 139 -4.72 1.79 8.79
C CYS A 139 -4.53 0.28 8.82
N LEU A 140 -3.29 -0.20 8.74
CA LEU A 140 -2.96 -1.62 8.87
C LEU A 140 -3.37 -2.18 10.24
N ALA A 141 -3.06 -1.46 11.32
CA ALA A 141 -3.45 -1.87 12.68
C ALA A 141 -4.97 -1.93 12.87
N VAL A 142 -5.72 -0.99 12.28
CA VAL A 142 -7.18 -0.98 12.32
C VAL A 142 -7.76 -2.12 11.46
N ALA A 143 -7.15 -2.42 10.31
CA ALA A 143 -7.63 -3.45 9.38
C ALA A 143 -7.62 -4.87 9.97
N GLU A 144 -6.68 -5.14 10.89
CA GLU A 144 -6.62 -6.39 11.65
C GLU A 144 -7.95 -6.71 12.35
N LYS A 145 -8.71 -5.69 12.79
CA LYS A 145 -10.03 -5.86 13.39
C LYS A 145 -11.16 -5.51 12.43
N ASN A 146 -11.05 -4.37 11.75
CA ASN A 146 -12.10 -3.80 10.92
C ASN A 146 -11.52 -3.17 9.64
N PRO A 147 -11.45 -3.93 8.54
CA PRO A 147 -10.84 -3.46 7.29
C PRO A 147 -11.66 -2.36 6.59
N SER A 148 -12.99 -2.36 6.71
CA SER A 148 -13.83 -1.30 6.14
C SER A 148 -13.58 0.04 6.85
N LYS A 149 -13.46 0.02 8.18
CA LYS A 149 -13.07 1.20 8.97
C LYS A 149 -11.66 1.69 8.61
N ALA A 150 -10.72 0.78 8.36
CA ALA A 150 -9.37 1.16 7.94
C ALA A 150 -9.36 1.88 6.59
N ILE A 151 -10.18 1.44 5.63
CA ILE A 151 -10.33 2.12 4.33
C ILE A 151 -10.96 3.50 4.52
N ALA A 152 -12.02 3.60 5.33
CA ALA A 152 -12.64 4.89 5.64
C ALA A 152 -11.65 5.87 6.27
N LEU A 153 -10.77 5.38 7.16
CA LEU A 153 -9.70 6.18 7.77
C LEU A 153 -8.65 6.62 6.74
N ALA A 154 -8.22 5.73 5.84
CA ALA A 154 -7.26 6.06 4.78
C ALA A 154 -7.81 7.10 3.80
N LEU A 155 -9.13 7.16 3.62
CA LEU A 155 -9.82 8.14 2.78
C LEU A 155 -10.27 9.39 3.55
N ALA A 156 -9.96 9.49 4.84
CA ALA A 156 -10.38 10.62 5.65
C ALA A 156 -9.67 11.92 5.19
N PRO A 157 -10.37 13.07 5.19
CA PRO A 157 -9.75 14.34 4.81
C PRO A 157 -8.48 14.64 5.60
N GLY A 158 -7.38 14.89 4.88
CA GLY A 158 -6.07 15.15 5.45
C GLY A 158 -5.17 13.91 5.58
N LEU A 159 -5.74 12.72 5.37
CA LEU A 159 -5.01 11.45 5.20
C LEU A 159 -5.11 10.90 3.78
N ASP A 160 -6.05 11.41 2.99
CA ASP A 160 -6.27 11.08 1.59
C ASP A 160 -5.07 11.53 0.74
N GLU A 161 -4.07 10.66 0.60
CA GLU A 161 -2.93 10.88 -0.27
C GLU A 161 -3.23 10.38 -1.69
N HIS A 162 -2.90 11.19 -2.70
CA HIS A 162 -3.06 10.81 -4.11
C HIS A 162 -2.20 9.59 -4.49
N ASP A 163 -1.07 9.40 -3.81
CA ASP A 163 -0.19 8.25 -3.96
C ASP A 163 -0.10 7.55 -2.60
N ASP A 164 -1.06 6.66 -2.36
CA ASP A 164 -1.17 5.86 -1.14
C ASP A 164 -0.20 4.67 -1.12
N GLY A 165 0.65 4.53 -2.16
CA GLY A 165 1.62 3.46 -2.29
C GLY A 165 1.00 2.06 -2.38
N GLY A 166 -0.28 1.94 -2.75
CA GLY A 166 -0.99 0.66 -2.79
C GLY A 166 -1.64 0.25 -1.46
N LEU A 167 -1.75 1.18 -0.50
CA LEU A 167 -2.38 0.91 0.79
C LEU A 167 -3.84 0.48 0.63
N LEU A 168 -4.63 1.19 -0.17
CA LEU A 168 -6.04 0.88 -0.37
C LEU A 168 -6.22 -0.46 -1.09
N GLU A 169 -5.37 -0.80 -2.06
CA GLU A 169 -5.33 -2.13 -2.67
C GLU A 169 -5.11 -3.22 -1.62
N TYR A 170 -4.16 -3.04 -0.71
CA TYR A 170 -3.87 -4.00 0.35
C TYR A 170 -5.03 -4.12 1.36
N LEU A 171 -5.56 -2.99 1.83
CA LEU A 171 -6.69 -2.97 2.76
C LEU A 171 -7.95 -3.61 2.13
N THR A 172 -8.16 -3.41 0.84
CA THR A 172 -9.26 -4.05 0.09
C THR A 172 -9.08 -5.56 0.02
N MET A 173 -7.85 -6.05 -0.17
CA MET A 173 -7.59 -7.50 -0.08
C MET A 173 -7.92 -8.05 1.31
N GLN A 174 -7.49 -7.35 2.37
CA GLN A 174 -7.79 -7.74 3.75
C GLN A 174 -9.30 -7.74 4.03
N TRP A 175 -10.03 -6.77 3.47
CA TRP A 175 -11.49 -6.77 3.56
C TRP A 175 -12.10 -7.96 2.83
N CYS A 176 -11.67 -8.23 1.60
CA CYS A 176 -12.16 -9.36 0.82
C CYS A 176 -11.90 -10.71 1.51
N GLU A 177 -10.77 -10.85 2.21
CA GLU A 177 -10.43 -12.07 2.94
C GLU A 177 -11.39 -12.35 4.11
N LYS A 178 -11.99 -11.30 4.69
CA LYS A 178 -12.96 -11.43 5.78
C LYS A 178 -14.41 -11.44 5.31
N GLU A 179 -14.75 -10.52 4.40
CA GLU A 179 -16.13 -10.19 4.02
C GLU A 179 -16.18 -9.80 2.52
N VAL A 180 -16.00 -10.79 1.65
CA VAL A 180 -15.90 -10.56 0.19
C VAL A 180 -17.10 -9.83 -0.41
N ALA A 181 -18.32 -10.09 0.07
CA ALA A 181 -19.53 -9.49 -0.48
C ALA A 181 -19.57 -7.97 -0.27
N THR A 182 -19.42 -7.52 0.99
CA THR A 182 -19.45 -6.09 1.33
C THR A 182 -18.23 -5.34 0.79
N ALA A 183 -17.07 -6.02 0.70
CA ALA A 183 -15.88 -5.43 0.10
C ALA A 183 -16.10 -5.17 -1.40
N LEU A 184 -16.68 -6.14 -2.13
CA LEU A 184 -16.98 -5.98 -3.55
C LEU A 184 -18.06 -4.94 -3.81
N GLU A 185 -19.11 -4.89 -2.98
CA GLU A 185 -20.11 -3.82 -3.04
C GLU A 185 -19.45 -2.45 -2.95
N TRP A 186 -18.60 -2.23 -1.95
CA TRP A 186 -17.87 -0.97 -1.80
C TRP A 186 -16.97 -0.66 -3.00
N VAL A 187 -16.22 -1.64 -3.53
CA VAL A 187 -15.37 -1.43 -4.72
C VAL A 187 -16.20 -1.03 -5.94
N LEU A 188 -17.35 -1.68 -6.16
CA LEU A 188 -18.22 -1.43 -7.31
C LEU A 188 -18.92 -0.06 -7.25
N GLU A 189 -19.16 0.46 -6.04
CA GLU A 189 -19.69 1.82 -5.83
C GLU A 189 -18.70 2.93 -6.19
N GLN A 190 -17.40 2.63 -6.31
CA GLN A 190 -16.41 3.61 -6.72
C GLN A 190 -16.62 4.05 -8.17
N ALA A 191 -16.19 5.27 -8.47
CA ALA A 191 -16.26 5.80 -9.83
C ALA A 191 -15.46 4.90 -10.80
N PRO A 192 -15.99 4.62 -12.02
CA PRO A 192 -15.24 3.92 -13.05
C PRO A 192 -13.90 4.61 -13.35
N GLY A 193 -12.84 3.81 -13.49
CA GLY A 193 -11.50 4.28 -13.83
C GLY A 193 -10.42 3.36 -13.28
N GLU A 194 -9.16 3.69 -13.60
CA GLU A 194 -8.00 2.84 -13.30
C GLU A 194 -7.89 2.45 -11.82
N TRP A 195 -8.22 3.35 -10.90
CA TRP A 195 -8.16 3.07 -9.46
C TRP A 195 -9.14 1.97 -9.05
N ARG A 196 -10.41 2.08 -9.48
CA ARG A 196 -11.41 1.04 -9.21
C ARG A 196 -11.02 -0.29 -9.84
N ASP A 197 -10.49 -0.28 -11.06
CA ASP A 197 -10.07 -1.49 -11.74
C ASP A 197 -8.91 -2.18 -11.02
N ARG A 198 -7.98 -1.42 -10.41
CA ARG A 198 -6.93 -1.99 -9.54
C ARG A 198 -7.53 -2.66 -8.31
N LEU A 199 -8.50 -2.02 -7.64
CA LEU A 199 -9.19 -2.62 -6.50
C LEU A 199 -9.94 -3.90 -6.90
N LEU A 200 -10.66 -3.89 -8.03
CA LEU A 200 -11.35 -5.06 -8.57
C LEU A 200 -10.39 -6.19 -8.89
N ALA A 201 -9.22 -5.91 -9.48
CA ALA A 201 -8.20 -6.92 -9.74
C ALA A 201 -7.72 -7.58 -8.46
N ARG A 202 -7.51 -6.81 -7.38
CA ARG A 202 -7.12 -7.33 -6.06
C ARG A 202 -8.22 -8.14 -5.39
N ALA A 203 -9.45 -7.63 -5.41
CA ALA A 203 -10.61 -8.33 -4.86
C ALA A 203 -10.87 -9.65 -5.61
N SER A 204 -10.75 -9.65 -6.93
CA SER A 204 -10.90 -10.84 -7.77
C SER A 204 -9.84 -11.89 -7.48
N PHE A 205 -8.60 -11.48 -7.24
CA PHE A 205 -7.56 -12.42 -6.81
C PHE A 205 -7.92 -13.11 -5.48
N VAL A 206 -8.43 -12.38 -4.49
CA VAL A 206 -8.88 -12.97 -3.22
C VAL A 206 -10.07 -13.89 -3.43
N LEU A 207 -11.09 -13.43 -4.16
CA LEU A 207 -12.28 -14.22 -4.49
C LEU A 207 -11.93 -15.53 -5.21
N SER A 208 -10.90 -15.53 -6.06
CA SER A 208 -10.53 -16.71 -6.85
C SER A 208 -10.10 -17.92 -6.01
N LYS A 209 -9.66 -17.69 -4.76
CA LYS A 209 -9.33 -18.76 -3.81
C LYS A 209 -10.59 -19.59 -3.44
N SER A 210 -11.74 -18.93 -3.29
CA SER A 210 -13.01 -19.57 -2.95
C SER A 210 -13.89 -19.86 -4.17
N ASP A 211 -14.07 -18.88 -5.04
CA ASP A 211 -14.92 -18.92 -6.24
C ASP A 211 -14.17 -18.35 -7.46
N PRO A 212 -13.35 -19.17 -8.15
CA PRO A 212 -12.62 -18.73 -9.32
C PRO A 212 -13.50 -18.40 -10.53
N ALA A 213 -14.71 -18.95 -10.61
CA ALA A 213 -15.63 -18.66 -11.71
C ALA A 213 -16.23 -17.25 -11.57
N ALA A 214 -16.65 -16.86 -10.36
CA ALA A 214 -17.09 -15.49 -10.09
C ALA A 214 -15.93 -14.49 -10.26
N ALA A 215 -14.72 -14.82 -9.78
CA ALA A 215 -13.54 -13.99 -9.99
C ALA A 215 -13.21 -13.80 -11.49
N ALA A 216 -13.34 -14.87 -12.29
CA ALA A 216 -13.14 -14.81 -13.73
C ALA A 216 -14.14 -13.86 -14.42
N GLN A 217 -15.41 -13.85 -13.97
CA GLN A 217 -16.41 -12.92 -14.49
C GLN A 217 -16.05 -11.46 -14.18
N LEU A 218 -15.60 -11.17 -12.96
CA LEU A 218 -15.19 -9.82 -12.56
C LEU A 218 -14.01 -9.31 -13.39
N VAL A 219 -12.92 -10.07 -13.50
CA VAL A 219 -11.74 -9.63 -14.26
C VAL A 219 -12.00 -9.53 -15.76
N SER A 220 -12.93 -10.32 -16.30
CA SER A 220 -13.35 -10.20 -17.72
C SER A 220 -14.08 -8.89 -18.00
N GLY A 221 -14.65 -8.25 -16.97
CA GLY A 221 -15.36 -6.97 -17.08
C GLY A 221 -14.47 -5.73 -16.96
N LEU A 222 -13.19 -5.88 -16.63
CA LEU A 222 -12.23 -4.77 -16.53
C LEU A 222 -11.96 -4.14 -17.91
N GLU A 223 -11.47 -2.89 -17.92
CA GLU A 223 -11.07 -2.25 -19.17
C GLU A 223 -9.93 -3.05 -19.86
N PRO A 224 -10.01 -3.27 -21.19
CA PRO A 224 -8.97 -3.98 -21.91
C PRO A 224 -7.60 -3.30 -21.79
N GLY A 225 -6.61 -4.05 -21.30
CA GLY A 225 -5.27 -3.52 -21.09
C GLY A 225 -4.40 -4.46 -20.25
N ASN A 226 -3.21 -3.99 -19.88
CA ASN A 226 -2.26 -4.81 -19.12
C ASN A 226 -2.81 -5.22 -17.74
N LEU A 227 -3.53 -4.32 -17.05
CA LEU A 227 -4.13 -4.63 -15.75
C LEU A 227 -5.11 -5.81 -15.85
N GLN A 228 -6.02 -5.78 -16.82
CA GLN A 228 -6.94 -6.88 -17.07
C GLN A 228 -6.19 -8.18 -17.38
N LYS A 229 -5.21 -8.15 -18.29
CA LYS A 229 -4.45 -9.35 -18.67
C LYS A 229 -3.75 -9.99 -17.47
N GLU A 230 -3.12 -9.19 -16.62
CA GLU A 230 -2.47 -9.69 -15.40
C GLU A 230 -3.48 -10.21 -14.38
N ALA A 231 -4.62 -9.54 -14.21
CA ALA A 231 -5.69 -10.01 -13.31
C ALA A 231 -6.29 -11.34 -13.79
N VAL A 232 -6.54 -11.48 -15.10
CA VAL A 232 -7.00 -12.71 -15.75
C VAL A 232 -6.02 -13.84 -15.49
N MET A 233 -4.72 -13.62 -15.71
CA MET A 233 -3.69 -14.64 -15.47
C MET A 233 -3.58 -15.03 -14.00
N ALA A 234 -3.71 -14.07 -13.08
CA ALA A 234 -3.68 -14.34 -11.64
C ALA A 234 -4.87 -15.20 -11.19
N VAL A 235 -6.09 -14.89 -11.66
CA VAL A 235 -7.29 -15.70 -11.40
C VAL A 235 -7.15 -17.08 -12.06
N LEU A 236 -6.63 -17.15 -13.29
CA LEU A 236 -6.43 -18.41 -14.01
C LEU A 236 -5.50 -19.35 -13.23
N HIS A 237 -4.40 -18.82 -12.71
CA HIS A 237 -3.46 -19.57 -11.89
C HIS A 237 -4.15 -20.18 -10.67
N GLN A 238 -4.90 -19.37 -9.91
CA GLN A 238 -5.64 -19.85 -8.74
C GLN A 238 -6.71 -20.87 -9.11
N TRP A 239 -7.41 -20.66 -10.23
CA TRP A 239 -8.38 -21.63 -10.74
C TRP A 239 -7.68 -22.94 -11.10
N ALA A 240 -6.56 -22.90 -11.81
CA ALA A 240 -5.85 -24.09 -12.26
C ALA A 240 -5.29 -24.94 -11.11
N LEU A 241 -4.91 -24.31 -9.99
CA LEU A 241 -4.54 -25.01 -8.75
C LEU A 241 -5.71 -25.83 -8.16
N LYS A 242 -6.95 -25.39 -8.37
CA LYS A 242 -8.17 -26.02 -7.83
C LYS A 242 -8.86 -26.95 -8.82
N ASP A 243 -8.96 -26.52 -10.07
CA ASP A 243 -9.59 -27.23 -11.19
C ASP A 243 -8.95 -26.78 -12.51
N SER A 244 -7.89 -27.50 -12.90
CA SER A 244 -7.19 -27.25 -14.17
C SER A 244 -8.06 -27.46 -15.40
N LYS A 245 -9.11 -28.29 -15.35
CA LYS A 245 -10.00 -28.55 -16.48
C LYS A 245 -10.90 -27.35 -16.74
N ALA A 246 -11.51 -26.80 -15.69
CA ALA A 246 -12.32 -25.59 -15.81
C ALA A 246 -11.46 -24.37 -16.21
N ALA A 247 -10.24 -24.25 -15.66
CA ALA A 247 -9.30 -23.21 -16.08
C ALA A 247 -8.94 -23.31 -17.56
N LEU A 248 -8.73 -24.53 -18.10
CA LEU A 248 -8.49 -24.75 -19.54
C LEU A 248 -9.68 -24.31 -20.40
N GLN A 249 -10.91 -24.60 -19.95
CA GLN A 249 -12.12 -24.19 -20.66
C GLN A 249 -12.23 -22.66 -20.72
N TRP A 250 -11.94 -21.97 -19.62
CA TRP A 250 -11.94 -20.51 -19.59
C TRP A 250 -10.83 -19.92 -20.47
N ALA A 251 -9.60 -20.46 -20.38
CA ALA A 251 -8.48 -20.04 -21.22
C ALA A 251 -8.77 -20.19 -22.72
N ALA A 252 -9.43 -21.28 -23.14
CA ALA A 252 -9.78 -21.51 -24.54
C ALA A 252 -10.71 -20.44 -25.13
N ALA A 253 -11.47 -19.73 -24.28
CA ALA A 253 -12.36 -18.65 -24.68
C ALA A 253 -11.65 -17.29 -24.84
N PHE A 254 -10.37 -17.17 -24.50
CA PHE A 254 -9.64 -15.90 -24.60
C PHE A 254 -9.50 -15.46 -26.05
N PRO A 255 -9.94 -14.23 -26.42
CA PRO A 255 -9.94 -13.78 -27.81
C PRO A 255 -8.53 -13.54 -28.35
N GLU A 256 -7.61 -13.07 -27.51
CA GLU A 256 -6.22 -12.79 -27.87
C GLU A 256 -5.38 -14.10 -27.90
N PRO A 257 -4.78 -14.47 -29.04
CA PRO A 257 -4.01 -15.71 -29.16
C PRO A 257 -2.82 -15.80 -28.20
N THR A 258 -2.07 -14.71 -28.03
CA THR A 258 -0.90 -14.66 -27.15
C THR A 258 -1.25 -14.87 -25.67
N LEU A 259 -2.38 -14.29 -25.21
CA LEU A 259 -2.89 -14.51 -23.86
C LEU A 259 -3.35 -15.96 -23.68
N ARG A 260 -4.01 -16.54 -24.69
CA ARG A 260 -4.45 -17.93 -24.69
C ARG A 260 -3.26 -18.90 -24.60
N GLU A 261 -2.20 -18.65 -25.36
CA GLU A 261 -0.97 -19.45 -25.31
C GLU A 261 -0.29 -19.35 -23.93
N ARG A 262 -0.16 -18.13 -23.37
CA ARG A 262 0.35 -17.92 -22.00
C ARG A 262 -0.47 -18.69 -20.97
N ALA A 263 -1.79 -18.66 -21.08
CA ALA A 263 -2.72 -19.36 -20.22
C ALA A 263 -2.54 -20.89 -20.26
N PHE A 264 -2.42 -21.47 -21.45
CA PHE A 264 -2.19 -22.91 -21.60
C PHE A 264 -0.83 -23.36 -21.06
N ALA A 265 0.22 -22.55 -21.26
CA ALA A 265 1.54 -22.81 -20.70
C ALA A 265 1.50 -22.82 -19.16
N GLU A 266 0.83 -21.83 -18.55
CA GLU A 266 0.68 -21.73 -17.09
C GLU A 266 -0.03 -22.96 -16.51
N ILE A 267 -1.16 -23.36 -17.08
CA ILE A 267 -1.92 -24.53 -16.60
C ILE A 267 -1.12 -25.81 -16.75
N SER A 268 -0.36 -25.96 -17.85
CA SER A 268 0.50 -27.12 -18.08
C SER A 268 1.60 -27.21 -17.02
N ASN A 269 2.22 -26.08 -16.67
CA ASN A 269 3.24 -26.01 -15.64
C ASN A 269 2.70 -26.44 -14.27
N ILE A 270 1.51 -25.93 -13.89
CA ILE A 270 0.86 -26.29 -12.60
C ILE A 270 0.60 -27.79 -12.51
N ARG A 271 0.06 -28.39 -13.58
CA ARG A 271 -0.22 -29.84 -13.64
C ARG A 271 1.03 -30.70 -13.54
N ASN A 272 2.13 -30.27 -14.15
CA ASN A 272 3.41 -30.98 -14.07
C ASN A 272 3.97 -30.94 -12.65
N LEU A 273 3.86 -29.79 -11.96
CA LEU A 273 4.30 -29.64 -10.57
C LEU A 273 3.46 -30.48 -9.59
N SER A 274 2.14 -30.57 -9.79
CA SER A 274 1.30 -31.42 -8.95
C SER A 274 1.62 -32.91 -9.16
N ALA A 275 1.77 -33.34 -10.41
CA ALA A 275 2.11 -34.73 -10.72
C ALA A 275 3.48 -35.15 -10.15
N ALA A 276 4.46 -34.25 -10.10
CA ALA A 276 5.76 -34.52 -9.49
C ALA A 276 5.66 -34.72 -7.96
N ARG A 277 4.81 -33.94 -7.28
CA ARG A 277 4.57 -34.07 -5.83
C ARG A 277 3.89 -35.39 -5.47
N ASP A 278 2.95 -35.84 -6.30
CA ASP A 278 2.20 -37.07 -6.06
C ASP A 278 3.08 -38.34 -6.23
N VAL A 279 4.21 -38.23 -6.93
CA VAL A 279 5.17 -39.33 -7.11
C VAL A 279 6.15 -39.45 -5.93
N GLU A 280 6.36 -38.36 -5.17
CA GLU A 280 7.30 -38.31 -4.04
C GLU A 280 6.66 -38.63 -2.68
N SER A 281 5.31 -38.68 -2.58
CA SER A 281 4.56 -38.98 -1.35
C SER A 281 4.17 -40.46 -1.24
#